data_AF-A0AAU0SAU9-F1
#
_entry.id   AF-A0AAU0SAU9-F1
#
_cell.length_a   1.000
_cell.length_b   1.000
_cell.length_c   1.000
_cell.angle_alpha   90.00
_cell.angle_beta   90.00
_cell.angle_gamma   90.00
#
_symmetry.space_group_name_H-M   'P 1'
#
loop_
_entity.id
_entity.type
_entity.pdbx_description
1 polymer ?
#
loop_
_entity_poly.entity_id
_entity_poly.type
_entity_poly.pdbx_seq_one_letter_code
_entity_poly.pdbx_strand_id
1 'polypeptide(L)'
;MSHGFEFGPANALQLPAQPLLRALVQAQQWLNRQIVRLSMFAMLLTALILSYSVVSRYLFNVPTDWQDEAAVFMLIGVSFFTAAYVQSLRGHIGIEVLSAILPARIDRWRRWSVDLISLAFCAFFSWKSWTLFHEAWVEGQTTSSTFAPPLWIPYAMMAAGMTLLALQILLQLLCALSAPPAAAKELT
;
A
#
# COMPACT_ATOMS: atom_id res chain seq x y z
N MET A 1 -2.71 28.41 22.65
CA MET A 1 -3.63 28.02 21.55
C MET A 1 -3.09 26.72 20.94
N SER A 2 -3.41 25.58 21.55
CA SER A 2 -3.04 24.27 21.01
C SER A 2 -4.18 23.83 20.08
N HIS A 3 -3.96 23.88 18.77
CA HIS A 3 -4.83 23.20 17.84
C HIS A 3 -4.65 21.70 18.06
N GLY A 4 -5.47 21.12 18.94
CA GLY A 4 -5.66 19.69 19.02
C GLY A 4 -6.27 19.25 17.70
N PHE A 5 -5.47 18.64 16.84
CA PHE A 5 -5.97 17.87 15.72
C PHE A 5 -6.69 16.66 16.32
N GLU A 6 -7.99 16.81 16.58
CA GLU A 6 -8.87 15.69 16.84
C GLU A 6 -8.91 14.86 15.56
N PHE A 7 -8.16 13.76 15.54
CA PHE A 7 -8.40 12.69 14.58
C PHE A 7 -9.76 12.07 14.93
N GLY A 8 -10.84 12.67 14.42
CA GLY A 8 -12.16 12.05 14.42
C GLY A 8 -12.02 10.60 13.92
N PRO A 9 -12.76 9.64 14.49
CA PRO A 9 -12.56 8.21 14.21
C PRO A 9 -12.50 8.02 12.70
N ALA A 10 -11.31 7.62 12.21
CA ALA A 10 -10.99 7.56 10.80
C ALA A 10 -12.16 6.90 10.06
N ASN A 11 -12.84 7.74 9.28
CA ASN A 11 -14.19 7.55 8.75
C ASN A 11 -14.42 6.08 8.42
N ALA A 12 -15.12 5.38 9.33
CA ALA A 12 -15.43 3.97 9.16
C ALA A 12 -16.14 3.86 7.81
N LEU A 13 -15.52 3.14 6.85
CA LEU A 13 -16.10 2.90 5.53
C LEU A 13 -17.60 2.68 5.71
N GLN A 14 -18.44 3.55 5.14
CA GLN A 14 -19.89 3.37 5.18
C GLN A 14 -20.18 1.98 4.59
N LEU A 15 -20.43 1.01 5.45
CA LEU A 15 -20.41 -0.40 5.08
C LEU A 15 -21.57 -0.64 4.10
N PRO A 16 -21.30 -1.07 2.85
CA PRO A 16 -22.29 -1.15 1.78
C PRO A 16 -23.47 -2.03 2.20
N ALA A 17 -24.72 -1.73 1.85
CA ALA A 17 -25.89 -2.50 2.35
C ALA A 17 -25.86 -4.01 2.04
N GLN A 18 -25.09 -4.42 1.02
CA GLN A 18 -24.97 -5.81 0.58
C GLN A 18 -24.05 -6.64 1.51
N PRO A 19 -24.50 -7.80 2.02
CA PRO A 19 -23.72 -8.58 2.99
C PRO A 19 -22.42 -9.15 2.41
N LEU A 20 -22.40 -9.51 1.12
CA LEU A 20 -21.20 -10.05 0.46
C LEU A 20 -20.09 -9.01 0.33
N LEU A 21 -20.42 -7.78 -0.12
CA LEU A 21 -19.42 -6.71 -0.22
C LEU A 21 -18.87 -6.31 1.16
N ARG A 22 -19.73 -6.30 2.19
CA ARG A 22 -19.28 -6.08 3.58
C ARG A 22 -18.27 -7.14 4.02
N ALA A 23 -18.55 -8.41 3.77
CA ALA A 23 -17.65 -9.50 4.13
C ALA A 23 -16.30 -9.38 3.44
N LEU A 24 -16.28 -9.07 2.13
CA LEU A 24 -15.04 -8.86 1.37
C LEU A 24 -14.24 -7.66 1.88
N VAL A 25 -14.89 -6.54 2.16
CA VAL A 25 -14.24 -5.35 2.71
C VAL A 25 -13.64 -5.62 4.09
N GLN A 26 -14.37 -6.32 4.97
CA GLN A 26 -13.87 -6.67 6.31
C GLN A 26 -12.72 -7.66 6.24
N ALA A 27 -12.78 -8.66 5.36
CA ALA A 27 -11.69 -9.60 5.12
C ALA A 27 -10.43 -8.87 4.63
N GLN A 28 -10.58 -7.95 3.66
CA GLN A 28 -9.47 -7.14 3.15
C GLN A 28 -8.88 -6.22 4.23
N GLN A 29 -9.72 -5.57 5.03
CA GLN A 29 -9.26 -4.72 6.14
C GLN A 29 -8.52 -5.52 7.21
N TRP A 30 -9.00 -6.72 7.53
CA TRP A 30 -8.34 -7.62 8.46
C TRP A 30 -6.97 -8.01 7.93
N LEU A 31 -6.90 -8.43 6.65
CA LEU A 31 -5.65 -8.79 5.98
C LEU A 31 -4.65 -7.63 5.99
N ASN A 32 -5.08 -6.44 5.53
CA ASN A 32 -4.25 -5.23 5.53
C ASN A 32 -3.71 -4.90 6.92
N ARG A 33 -4.51 -5.09 7.98
CA ARG A 33 -4.08 -4.82 9.36
C ARG A 33 -3.00 -5.78 9.84
N GLN A 34 -3.10 -7.06 9.48
CA GLN A 34 -2.04 -8.03 9.81
C GLN A 34 -0.77 -7.73 9.03
N ILE A 35 -0.91 -7.38 7.74
CA ILE A 35 0.20 -7.00 6.88
C ILE A 35 0.95 -5.78 7.42
N VAL A 36 0.23 -4.75 7.87
CA VAL A 36 0.86 -3.57 8.48
C VAL A 36 1.59 -3.90 9.77
N ARG A 37 1.01 -4.74 10.64
CA ARG A 37 1.71 -5.19 11.86
C ARG A 37 3.02 -5.91 11.51
N LEU A 38 2.96 -6.84 10.56
CA LEU A 38 4.16 -7.53 10.06
C LEU A 38 5.18 -6.54 9.48
N SER A 39 4.71 -5.56 8.71
CA SER A 39 5.56 -4.52 8.10
C SER A 39 6.21 -3.62 9.15
N MET A 40 5.54 -3.32 10.26
CA MET A 40 6.12 -2.57 11.37
C MET A 40 7.28 -3.35 12.01
N PHE A 41 7.10 -4.66 12.24
CA PHE A 41 8.19 -5.51 12.74
C PHE A 41 9.35 -5.59 11.75
N ALA A 42 9.06 -5.76 10.45
CA ALA A 42 10.08 -5.79 9.40
C ALA A 42 10.85 -4.47 9.29
N MET A 43 10.18 -3.32 9.44
CA MET A 43 10.83 -2.01 9.44
C MET A 43 11.77 -1.83 10.63
N LEU A 44 11.34 -2.23 11.83
CA LEU A 44 12.20 -2.20 13.02
C LEU A 44 13.41 -3.12 12.85
N LEU A 45 13.20 -4.33 12.33
CA LEU A 45 14.26 -5.28 12.05
C LEU A 45 15.26 -4.73 11.03
N THR A 46 14.78 -4.09 9.97
CA THR A 46 15.61 -3.42 8.96
C THR A 46 16.49 -2.34 9.58
N ALA A 47 15.91 -1.49 10.45
CA ALA A 47 16.65 -0.46 11.16
C ALA A 47 17.74 -1.05 12.07
N LEU A 48 17.46 -2.16 12.76
CA LEU A 48 18.44 -2.86 13.59
C LEU A 48 19.58 -3.47 12.76
N ILE A 49 19.27 -4.11 11.61
CA ILE A 49 20.27 -4.69 10.70
C ILE A 49 21.21 -3.61 10.17
N LEU A 50 20.66 -2.50 9.69
CA LEU A 50 21.46 -1.37 9.19
C LEU A 50 22.30 -0.72 10.30
N SER A 51 21.73 -0.55 11.49
CA SER A 51 22.46 -0.03 12.64
C SER A 51 23.62 -0.94 13.03
N TYR A 52 23.39 -2.27 13.04
CA TYR A 52 24.43 -3.26 13.27
C TYR A 52 25.52 -3.22 12.20
N SER A 53 25.15 -3.08 10.91
CA SER A 53 26.09 -2.93 9.80
C SER A 53 27.03 -1.75 9.97
N VAL A 54 26.48 -0.60 10.35
CA VAL A 54 27.25 0.62 10.62
C VAL A 54 28.21 0.37 11.79
N VAL A 55 27.69 -0.15 12.91
CA VAL A 55 28.49 -0.44 14.10
C VAL A 55 29.62 -1.44 13.79
N SER A 56 29.34 -2.54 13.09
CA SER A 56 30.34 -3.56 12.75
C SER A 56 31.44 -3.00 11.86
N ARG A 57 31.08 -2.18 10.88
CA ARG A 57 32.02 -1.59 9.94
C ARG A 57 32.94 -0.56 10.60
N TYR A 58 32.42 0.30 11.46
CA TYR A 58 33.22 1.38 12.08
C TYR A 58 33.99 0.93 13.32
N LEU A 59 33.44 0.03 14.15
CA LEU A 59 34.10 -0.40 15.40
C LEU A 59 34.97 -1.65 15.21
N PHE A 60 34.52 -2.61 14.39
CA PHE A 60 35.17 -3.91 14.24
C PHE A 60 35.93 -4.05 12.92
N ASN A 61 35.77 -3.09 11.99
CA ASN A 61 36.40 -3.09 10.65
C ASN A 61 36.15 -4.38 9.85
N VAL A 62 35.03 -5.07 10.12
CA VAL A 62 34.57 -6.26 9.39
C VAL A 62 33.36 -5.86 8.54
N PRO A 63 33.52 -5.66 7.22
CA PRO A 63 32.39 -5.41 6.33
C PRO A 63 31.56 -6.68 6.13
N THR A 64 30.25 -6.53 6.01
CA THR A 64 29.28 -7.62 5.86
C THR A 64 28.35 -7.31 4.70
N ASP A 65 28.45 -8.10 3.62
CA ASP A 65 27.85 -7.75 2.31
C ASP A 65 26.35 -8.06 2.19
N TRP A 66 25.77 -8.87 3.08
CA TRP A 66 24.37 -9.32 2.98
C TRP A 66 23.35 -8.32 3.54
N GLN A 67 23.79 -7.37 4.37
CA GLN A 67 22.91 -6.50 5.16
C GLN A 67 22.19 -5.47 4.31
N ASP A 68 22.90 -4.88 3.33
CA ASP A 68 22.35 -3.89 2.42
C ASP A 68 21.21 -4.51 1.58
N GLU A 69 21.43 -5.70 1.03
CA GLU A 69 20.41 -6.42 0.26
C GLU A 69 19.20 -6.82 1.09
N ALA A 70 19.43 -7.35 2.30
CA ALA A 70 18.35 -7.71 3.22
C ALA A 70 17.50 -6.49 3.56
N ALA A 71 18.13 -5.34 3.81
CA ALA A 71 17.43 -4.09 4.10
C ALA A 71 16.63 -3.60 2.89
N VAL A 72 17.19 -3.62 1.69
CA VAL A 72 16.49 -3.24 0.45
C VAL A 72 15.28 -4.13 0.22
N PHE A 73 15.42 -5.45 0.37
CA PHE A 73 14.31 -6.39 0.15
C PHE A 73 13.18 -6.19 1.18
N MET A 74 13.53 -5.97 2.45
CA MET A 74 12.54 -5.65 3.47
C MET A 74 11.84 -4.31 3.20
N LEU A 75 12.56 -3.28 2.78
CA LEU A 75 11.98 -1.97 2.44
C LEU A 75 11.03 -2.05 1.23
N ILE A 76 11.39 -2.82 0.21
CA ILE A 76 10.50 -3.11 -0.93
C ILE A 76 9.22 -3.77 -0.40
N GLY A 77 9.38 -4.81 0.41
CA GLY A 77 8.28 -5.50 1.06
C GLY A 77 7.34 -4.56 1.81
N VAL A 78 7.88 -3.82 2.78
CA VAL A 78 7.13 -2.88 3.62
C VAL A 78 6.42 -1.83 2.75
N SER A 79 7.09 -1.27 1.74
CA SER A 79 6.53 -0.23 0.89
C SER A 79 5.30 -0.72 0.12
N PHE A 80 5.41 -1.86 -0.58
CA PHE A 80 4.31 -2.37 -1.40
C PHE A 80 3.18 -2.97 -0.57
N PHE A 81 3.49 -3.65 0.54
CA PHE A 81 2.48 -4.28 1.39
C PHE A 81 1.68 -3.27 2.22
N THR A 82 2.27 -2.15 2.63
CA THR A 82 1.55 -1.11 3.38
C THR A 82 0.71 -0.21 2.48
N ALA A 83 1.00 -0.12 1.18
CA ALA A 83 0.30 0.73 0.23
C ALA A 83 -1.22 0.51 0.22
N ALA A 84 -1.67 -0.75 0.23
CA ALA A 84 -3.10 -1.09 0.27
C ALA A 84 -3.80 -0.57 1.53
N TYR A 85 -3.14 -0.66 2.69
CA TYR A 85 -3.68 -0.12 3.94
C TYR A 85 -3.76 1.40 3.90
N VAL A 86 -2.70 2.08 3.44
CA VAL A 86 -2.70 3.55 3.33
C VAL A 86 -3.78 4.02 2.35
N GLN A 87 -3.95 3.33 1.23
CA GLN A 87 -5.03 3.61 0.28
C GLN A 87 -6.42 3.44 0.92
N SER A 88 -6.59 2.47 1.82
CA SER A 88 -7.85 2.25 2.54
C SER A 88 -8.27 3.45 3.38
N LEU A 89 -7.30 4.23 3.88
CA LEU A 89 -7.53 5.44 4.68
C LEU A 89 -7.91 6.66 3.82
N ARG A 90 -7.87 6.55 2.49
CA ARG A 90 -8.14 7.65 1.53
C ARG A 90 -7.38 8.95 1.85
N GLY A 91 -6.12 8.84 2.30
CA GLY A 91 -5.28 9.99 2.71
C GLY A 91 -4.78 10.90 1.58
N HIS A 92 -5.57 11.13 0.53
CA HIS A 92 -5.23 12.07 -0.54
C HIS A 92 -5.57 13.50 -0.13
N ILE A 93 -4.77 14.07 0.77
CA ILE A 93 -4.95 15.42 1.36
C ILE A 93 -5.16 16.50 0.27
N GLY A 94 -4.43 16.40 -0.85
CA GLY A 94 -4.59 17.35 -1.97
C GLY A 94 -5.95 17.28 -2.69
N ILE A 95 -6.59 16.11 -2.70
CA ILE A 95 -7.91 15.91 -3.33
C ILE A 95 -9.01 16.50 -2.42
N GLU A 96 -8.80 16.52 -1.11
CA GLU A 96 -9.73 17.06 -0.12
C GLU A 96 -9.86 18.59 -0.21
N VAL A 97 -8.75 19.32 -0.34
CA VAL A 97 -8.79 20.79 -0.49
C VAL A 97 -9.57 21.19 -1.73
N LEU A 98 -9.31 20.54 -2.86
CA LEU A 98 -10.02 20.82 -4.10
C LEU A 98 -11.50 20.36 -4.01
N SER A 99 -11.83 19.37 -3.18
CA SER A 99 -13.24 19.00 -2.96
C SER A 99 -14.03 20.04 -2.17
N ALA A 100 -13.36 20.85 -1.33
CA ALA A 100 -14.01 21.92 -0.57
C ALA A 100 -14.42 23.12 -1.45
N ILE A 101 -13.81 23.26 -2.63
CA ILE A 101 -14.01 24.41 -3.54
C ILE A 101 -14.95 24.05 -4.69
N LEU A 102 -15.03 22.76 -5.07
CA LEU A 102 -15.80 22.32 -6.24
C LEU A 102 -17.27 22.01 -5.94
N PRO A 103 -18.19 22.23 -6.89
CA PRO A 103 -19.56 21.74 -6.80
C PRO A 103 -19.63 20.22 -6.63
N ALA A 104 -20.53 19.73 -5.78
CA ALA A 104 -20.64 18.32 -5.39
C ALA A 104 -20.74 17.31 -6.56
N ARG A 105 -21.31 17.72 -7.70
CA ARG A 105 -21.40 16.86 -8.90
C ARG A 105 -20.05 16.67 -9.60
N ILE A 106 -19.26 17.74 -9.70
CA ILE A 106 -17.94 17.72 -10.33
C ILE A 106 -16.96 16.98 -9.42
N ASP A 107 -17.04 17.22 -8.11
CA ASP A 107 -16.22 16.52 -7.12
C ASP A 107 -16.42 15.00 -7.17
N ARG A 108 -17.67 14.54 -7.29
CA ARG A 108 -17.99 13.11 -7.41
C ARG A 108 -17.38 12.49 -8.67
N TRP A 109 -17.52 13.16 -9.82
CA TRP A 109 -16.95 12.68 -11.08
C TRP A 109 -15.43 12.63 -11.02
N ARG A 110 -14.80 13.68 -10.49
CA ARG A 110 -13.35 13.74 -10.28
C ARG A 110 -12.85 12.59 -9.40
N ARG A 111 -13.46 12.35 -8.24
CA ARG A 111 -13.09 11.23 -7.35
C ARG A 111 -13.18 9.89 -8.07
N TRP A 112 -14.27 9.69 -8.82
CA TRP A 112 -14.48 8.45 -9.56
C TRP A 112 -13.45 8.27 -10.69
N SER A 113 -13.13 9.32 -11.44
CA SER A 113 -12.08 9.29 -12.47
C SER A 113 -10.70 8.99 -11.88
N VAL A 114 -10.35 9.61 -10.75
CA VAL A 114 -9.06 9.34 -10.08
C VAL A 114 -8.99 7.89 -9.63
N ASP A 115 -10.02 7.40 -8.92
CA ASP A 115 -10.06 6.00 -8.45
C ASP A 115 -9.97 5.01 -9.64
N LEU A 116 -10.63 5.31 -10.77
CA LEU A 116 -10.59 4.48 -11.98
C LEU A 116 -9.22 4.47 -12.66
N ILE A 117 -8.58 5.64 -12.81
CA ILE A 117 -7.24 5.76 -13.40
C ILE A 117 -6.22 5.06 -12.49
N SER A 118 -6.30 5.28 -11.18
CA SER A 118 -5.45 4.62 -10.19
C SER A 118 -5.63 3.10 -10.24
N LEU A 119 -6.86 2.60 -10.37
CA LEU A 119 -7.12 1.17 -10.54
C LEU A 119 -6.48 0.61 -11.82
N ALA A 120 -6.66 1.28 -12.95
CA ALA A 120 -6.09 0.85 -14.23
C ALA A 120 -4.54 0.80 -14.16
N PHE A 121 -3.93 1.84 -13.59
CA PHE A 121 -2.48 1.87 -13.38
C PHE A 121 -2.01 0.76 -12.45
N CYS A 122 -2.66 0.58 -11.28
CA CYS A 122 -2.26 -0.45 -10.32
C CYS A 122 -2.46 -1.87 -10.87
N ALA A 123 -3.53 -2.11 -11.64
CA ALA A 123 -3.77 -3.39 -12.28
C ALA A 123 -2.72 -3.70 -13.36
N PHE A 124 -2.40 -2.72 -14.21
CA PHE A 124 -1.32 -2.84 -15.20
C PHE A 124 0.04 -3.10 -14.54
N PHE A 125 0.35 -2.35 -13.49
CA PHE A 125 1.60 -2.50 -12.75
C PHE A 125 1.69 -3.86 -12.04
N SER A 126 0.59 -4.34 -11.43
CA SER A 126 0.50 -5.68 -10.85
C SER A 126 0.78 -6.76 -11.89
N TRP A 127 0.16 -6.66 -13.08
CA TRP A 127 0.42 -7.61 -14.18
C TRP A 127 1.90 -7.61 -14.61
N LYS A 128 2.48 -6.43 -14.84
CA LYS A 128 3.91 -6.29 -15.20
C LYS A 128 4.82 -6.84 -14.11
N SER A 129 4.48 -6.63 -12.84
CA SER A 129 5.24 -7.15 -11.70
C SER A 129 5.22 -8.68 -11.66
N TRP A 130 4.09 -9.30 -12.00
CA TRP A 130 3.98 -10.75 -12.07
C TRP A 130 4.80 -11.35 -13.23
N THR A 131 4.85 -10.64 -14.38
CA THR A 131 5.75 -11.01 -15.48
C THR A 131 7.21 -10.96 -15.05
N LEU A 132 7.61 -9.90 -14.35
CA LEU A 132 8.98 -9.72 -13.85
C LEU A 132 9.38 -10.79 -12.84
N PHE A 133 8.45 -11.14 -11.94
CA PHE A 133 8.63 -12.26 -11.02
C PHE A 133 8.86 -13.58 -11.76
N HIS A 134 8.05 -13.87 -12.76
CA HIS A 134 8.17 -15.11 -13.54
C HIS A 134 9.50 -15.16 -14.31
N GLU A 135 9.88 -14.07 -14.96
CA GLU A 135 11.15 -13.93 -15.68
C GLU A 135 12.34 -14.13 -14.73
N ALA A 136 12.35 -13.46 -13.58
CA ALA A 136 13.42 -13.62 -12.58
C ALA A 136 13.50 -15.05 -12.01
N TRP A 137 12.36 -15.74 -11.89
CA TRP A 137 12.33 -17.13 -11.43
C TRP A 137 12.88 -18.09 -12.49
N VAL A 138 12.51 -17.91 -13.76
CA VAL A 138 12.92 -18.80 -14.86
C VAL A 138 14.37 -18.58 -15.24
N GLU A 139 14.81 -17.33 -15.33
CA GLU A 139 16.18 -16.96 -15.72
C GLU A 139 17.18 -17.01 -14.56
N GLY A 140 16.70 -17.19 -13.32
CA GLY A 140 17.55 -17.22 -12.14
C GLY A 140 18.26 -15.90 -11.88
N GLN A 141 17.59 -14.77 -12.15
CA GLN A 141 18.19 -13.45 -12.01
C GLN A 141 18.60 -13.19 -10.55
N THR A 142 19.83 -12.71 -10.38
CA THR A 142 20.42 -12.36 -9.09
C THR A 142 20.83 -10.91 -9.08
N THR A 143 20.89 -10.32 -7.89
CA THR A 143 21.35 -8.93 -7.75
C THR A 143 22.82 -8.82 -8.11
N SER A 144 23.25 -7.69 -8.68
CA SER A 144 24.64 -7.46 -9.11
C SER A 144 25.64 -7.23 -7.96
N SER A 145 25.30 -7.63 -6.74
CA SER A 145 26.16 -7.55 -5.56
C SER A 145 26.96 -8.83 -5.33
N THR A 146 27.99 -8.75 -4.50
CA THR A 146 28.80 -9.91 -4.08
C THR A 146 27.97 -11.02 -3.44
N PHE A 147 26.89 -10.66 -2.74
CA PHE A 147 26.00 -11.63 -2.08
C PHE A 147 25.03 -12.30 -3.07
N ALA A 148 24.76 -11.66 -4.22
CA ALA A 148 23.96 -12.17 -5.34
C ALA A 148 22.64 -12.87 -4.93
N PRO A 149 21.79 -12.29 -4.04
CA PRO A 149 20.53 -12.90 -3.69
C PRO A 149 19.57 -12.89 -4.89
N PRO A 150 18.66 -13.88 -4.97
CA PRO A 150 17.76 -14.01 -6.11
C PRO A 150 16.68 -12.93 -6.12
N LEU A 151 16.45 -12.31 -7.28
CA LEU A 151 15.55 -11.17 -7.48
C LEU A 151 14.06 -11.56 -7.51
N TRP A 152 13.75 -12.85 -7.58
CA TRP A 152 12.35 -13.28 -7.51
C TRP A 152 11.68 -12.91 -6.18
N ILE A 153 12.45 -12.80 -5.09
CA ILE A 153 11.93 -12.44 -3.76
C ILE A 153 11.32 -11.02 -3.76
N PRO A 154 12.08 -9.94 -4.07
CA PRO A 154 11.51 -8.59 -4.10
C PRO A 154 10.43 -8.43 -5.16
N TYR A 155 10.56 -9.09 -6.32
CA TYR A 155 9.52 -9.03 -7.37
C TYR A 155 8.22 -9.73 -6.95
N ALA A 156 8.29 -10.85 -6.22
CA ALA A 156 7.11 -11.49 -5.66
C ALA A 156 6.41 -10.58 -4.65
N MET A 157 7.17 -9.93 -3.75
CA MET A 157 6.60 -8.99 -2.76
C MET A 157 5.95 -7.79 -3.43
N MET A 158 6.61 -7.21 -4.45
CA MET A 158 6.06 -6.12 -5.26
C MET A 158 4.77 -6.55 -5.96
N ALA A 159 4.76 -7.71 -6.63
CA ALA A 159 3.60 -8.18 -7.36
C ALA A 159 2.42 -8.47 -6.42
N ALA A 160 2.67 -9.11 -5.28
CA ALA A 160 1.66 -9.35 -4.26
C ALA A 160 1.08 -8.05 -3.67
N GLY A 161 1.94 -7.11 -3.26
CA GLY A 161 1.51 -5.82 -2.69
C GLY A 161 0.71 -4.97 -3.68
N MET A 162 1.12 -4.92 -4.95
CA MET A 162 0.39 -4.18 -5.99
C MET A 162 -0.95 -4.81 -6.34
N THR A 163 -1.05 -6.14 -6.26
CA THR A 163 -2.32 -6.86 -6.44
C THR A 163 -3.28 -6.55 -5.29
N LEU A 164 -2.79 -6.52 -4.05
CA LEU A 164 -3.57 -6.12 -2.88
C LEU A 164 -4.05 -4.67 -2.97
N LEU A 165 -3.19 -3.75 -3.45
CA LEU A 165 -3.55 -2.35 -3.68
C LEU A 165 -4.63 -2.22 -4.75
N ALA A 166 -4.50 -2.91 -5.89
CA ALA A 166 -5.50 -2.90 -6.95
C ALA A 166 -6.86 -3.43 -6.43
N LEU A 167 -6.85 -4.51 -5.66
CA LEU A 167 -8.05 -5.06 -5.02
C LEU A 167 -8.70 -4.07 -4.05
N GLN A 168 -7.88 -3.35 -3.27
CA GLN A 168 -8.37 -2.33 -2.34
C GLN A 168 -9.09 -1.19 -3.08
N ILE A 169 -8.52 -0.69 -4.18
CA ILE A 169 -9.11 0.39 -4.99
C ILE A 169 -10.41 -0.11 -5.65
N LEU A 170 -10.42 -1.36 -6.16
CA LEU A 170 -11.62 -1.97 -6.73
C LEU A 170 -12.76 -2.03 -5.70
N LEU A 171 -12.48 -2.49 -4.48
CA LEU A 171 -13.49 -2.55 -3.41
C LEU A 171 -14.02 -1.17 -3.04
N GLN A 172 -13.16 -0.14 -3.00
CA GLN A 172 -13.57 1.24 -2.76
C GLN A 172 -14.48 1.77 -3.88
N LEU A 173 -14.19 1.43 -5.13
CA LEU A 173 -14.98 1.84 -6.29
C LEU A 173 -16.35 1.12 -6.31
N LEU A 174 -16.39 -0.17 -5.99
CA LEU A 174 -17.65 -0.93 -5.86
C LEU A 174 -18.53 -0.41 -4.69
N CYS A 175 -17.92 -0.03 -3.57
CA CYS A 175 -18.64 0.62 -2.47
C CYS A 175 -19.21 1.98 -2.90
N ALA A 176 -18.44 2.77 -3.66
CA ALA A 176 -18.91 4.07 -4.16
C ALA A 176 -20.08 3.94 -5.15
N LEU A 177 -20.12 2.88 -5.96
CA LEU A 177 -21.21 2.60 -6.90
C LEU A 177 -22.48 2.07 -6.21
N SER A 178 -22.32 1.32 -5.12
CA SER A 178 -23.45 0.73 -4.38
C SER A 178 -24.10 1.69 -3.37
N ALA A 179 -23.44 2.80 -3.03
CA ALA A 179 -24.01 3.83 -2.18
C ALA A 179 -25.12 4.61 -2.94
N PRO A 180 -26.38 4.63 -2.46
CA PRO A 180 -27.44 5.42 -3.09
C PRO A 180 -27.10 6.91 -3.06
N PRO A 181 -27.51 7.69 -4.08
CA PRO A 181 -27.16 9.11 -4.23
C PRO A 181 -27.68 10.05 -3.12
N ALA A 182 -28.39 9.54 -2.11
CA ALA A 182 -29.12 10.31 -1.11
C ALA A 182 -28.31 10.73 0.14
N ALA A 183 -27.15 10.12 0.44
CA ALA A 183 -26.37 10.48 1.64
C ALA A 183 -25.53 11.77 1.48
N ALA A 184 -25.60 12.43 0.32
CA ALA A 184 -24.91 13.70 0.06
C ALA A 184 -25.63 14.93 0.66
N LYS A 185 -26.74 14.74 1.39
CA LYS A 185 -27.57 15.83 1.92
C LYS A 185 -27.39 16.09 3.43
N GLU A 186 -26.67 15.24 4.18
CA GLU A 186 -26.54 15.41 5.65
C GLU A 186 -25.16 15.92 6.11
N LEU A 187 -24.32 16.41 5.20
CA LEU A 187 -23.00 16.98 5.53
C LEU A 187 -22.82 18.42 5.02
N THR A 188 -23.90 19.14 4.72
CA THR A 188 -23.89 20.62 4.56
C THR A 188 -24.28 21.29 5.85
#